data_AF-A0A2J6HQD9-F1
#
_entry.id   AF-A0A2J6HQD9-F1
#
_cell.length_a   1.000
_cell.length_b   1.000
_cell.length_c   1.000
_cell.angle_alpha   90.00
_cell.angle_beta   90.00
_cell.angle_gamma   90.00
#
_symmetry.space_group_name_H-M   'P 1'
#
loop_
_entity.id
_entity.type
_entity.pdbx_description
1 polymer ?
#
loop_
_entity_poly.entity_id
_entity_poly.type
_entity_poly.pdbx_seq_one_letter_code
_entity_poly.pdbx_strand_id
1 'polypeptide(L)' 'MKIFTTITLLLVSIFIHAQSKSPDQFLDQWHRDAANADTAYFQKIADNGIYLGTDKTERWTKEEFWQF' A
#
# COMPACT_ATOMS: atom_id res chain seq x y z
N MET A 1 -42.90 -10.79 -7.45
CA MET A 1 -41.87 -9.75 -7.19
C MET A 1 -40.86 -10.15 -6.13
N LYS A 2 -41.25 -10.55 -4.91
CA LYS A 2 -40.31 -10.87 -3.81
C LYS A 2 -39.23 -11.90 -4.16
N ILE A 3 -39.59 -13.01 -4.79
CA ILE A 3 -38.64 -14.08 -5.19
C ILE A 3 -37.60 -13.59 -6.19
N PHE A 4 -38.01 -12.75 -7.16
CA PHE A 4 -37.07 -12.17 -8.13
C PHE A 4 -36.10 -11.22 -7.44
N THR A 5 -36.60 -10.37 -6.54
CA THR A 5 -35.76 -9.47 -5.73
C THR A 5 -34.75 -10.25 -4.87
N THR A 6 -35.16 -11.35 -4.25
CA THR A 6 -34.26 -12.19 -3.44
C THR A 6 -33.18 -12.86 -4.29
N ILE A 7 -33.52 -13.37 -5.47
CA ILE A 7 -32.56 -13.99 -6.39
C ILE A 7 -31.55 -12.95 -6.91
N THR A 8 -32.02 -11.75 -7.25
CA THR A 8 -31.13 -10.66 -7.68
C THR A 8 -30.14 -10.27 -6.58
N LEU A 9 -30.56 -10.17 -5.31
CA LEU A 9 -29.65 -9.89 -4.20
C LEU A 9 -28.59 -10.99 -4.02
N LEU A 10 -29.00 -12.26 -4.13
CA LEU A 10 -28.09 -13.41 -4.03
C LEU A 10 -27.04 -13.40 -5.15
N LEU A 11 -27.46 -13.10 -6.39
CA LEU A 11 -26.55 -12.99 -7.55
C LEU A 11 -25.58 -11.82 -7.46
N VAL A 12 -25.90 -10.75 -6.72
CA VAL A 12 -24.96 -9.62 -6.53
C VAL A 12 -23.88 -9.96 -5.49
N SER A 13 -24.21 -10.78 -4.48
CA SER A 13 -23.28 -11.12 -3.40
C SER A 13 -22.04 -11.91 -3.82
N ILE A 14 -22.11 -12.67 -4.92
CA ILE A 14 -20.96 -13.43 -5.48
C ILE A 14 -19.88 -12.54 -6.12
N PHE A 15 -20.14 -11.25 -6.31
CA PHE A 15 -19.18 -10.31 -6.88
C PHE A 15 -18.41 -9.50 -5.83
N ILE A 16 -18.73 -9.62 -4.54
CA ILE A 16 -18.04 -8.91 -3.46
C ILE A 16 -16.76 -9.67 -3.10
N HIS A 17 -15.67 -9.34 -3.81
CA HIS A 17 -14.34 -9.84 -3.48
C HIS A 17 -13.67 -8.86 -2.51
N ALA A 18 -13.13 -9.37 -1.40
CA ALA A 18 -12.21 -8.59 -0.57
C ALA A 18 -10.96 -8.22 -1.37
N GLN A 19 -10.21 -7.22 -0.91
CA GLN A 19 -8.97 -6.77 -1.56
C GLN A 19 -8.03 -7.96 -1.78
N SER A 20 -7.61 -8.19 -3.03
CA SER A 20 -6.82 -9.36 -3.41
C SER A 20 -5.35 -9.29 -3.01
N LYS A 21 -4.86 -8.10 -2.65
CA LYS A 21 -3.48 -7.87 -2.20
C LYS A 21 -3.50 -7.55 -0.71
N SER A 22 -2.90 -8.43 0.08
CA SER A 22 -2.66 -8.13 1.50
C SER A 22 -1.66 -6.97 1.61
N PRO A 23 -1.87 -6.02 2.54
CA PRO A 23 -0.85 -5.04 2.91
C PRO A 23 0.50 -5.69 3.24
N ASP A 24 0.49 -6.93 3.77
CA ASP A 24 1.70 -7.65 4.16
C ASP A 24 2.68 -7.83 2.99
N GLN A 25 2.17 -8.22 1.81
CA GLN A 25 3.03 -8.43 0.64
C GLN A 25 3.69 -7.12 0.18
N PHE A 26 2.97 -6.01 0.31
CA PHE A 26 3.52 -4.69 0.01
C PHE A 26 4.62 -4.31 1.01
N LEU A 27 4.34 -4.48 2.31
CA LEU A 27 5.27 -4.15 3.40
C LEU A 27 6.53 -5.03 3.37
N ASP A 28 6.37 -6.34 3.14
CA ASP A 28 7.47 -7.29 3.01
C ASP A 28 8.42 -6.92 1.88
N GLN A 29 7.85 -6.58 0.71
CA GLN A 29 8.67 -6.14 -0.41
C GLN A 29 9.32 -4.78 -0.11
N TRP A 30 8.61 -3.85 0.54
CA TRP A 30 9.16 -2.56 0.89
C TRP A 30 10.38 -2.67 1.82
N HIS A 31 10.28 -3.49 2.87
CA HIS A 31 11.40 -3.76 3.77
C HIS A 31 12.54 -4.51 3.07
N ARG A 32 12.23 -5.45 2.17
CA ARG A 32 13.25 -6.14 1.37
C ARG A 32 14.04 -5.18 0.50
N ASP A 33 13.37 -4.25 -0.18
CA ASP A 33 14.04 -3.25 -1.02
C ASP A 33 14.95 -2.34 -0.18
N ALA A 34 14.49 -1.92 1.00
CA ALA A 34 15.31 -1.17 1.95
C ALA A 34 16.57 -1.95 2.36
N ALA A 35 16.40 -3.23 2.74
CA ALA A 35 17.50 -4.08 3.19
C ALA A 35 18.56 -4.33 2.10
N ASN A 36 18.18 -4.24 0.82
CA ASN A 36 19.08 -4.42 -0.32
C ASN A 36 19.60 -3.10 -0.90
N ALA A 37 19.28 -1.96 -0.29
CA ALA A 37 19.56 -0.62 -0.84
C ALA A 37 19.03 -0.45 -2.28
N ASP A 38 17.88 -1.06 -2.59
CA ASP A 38 17.25 -0.94 -3.89
C ASP A 38 16.44 0.35 -3.99
N THR A 39 16.66 1.11 -5.06
CA THR A 39 15.90 2.31 -5.42
C THR A 39 14.38 2.11 -5.49
N ALA A 40 13.91 0.88 -5.73
CA ALA A 40 12.49 0.51 -5.69
C ALA A 40 11.83 0.79 -4.32
N TYR A 41 12.63 0.94 -3.26
CA TYR A 41 12.20 1.41 -1.95
C TYR A 41 11.46 2.76 -2.03
N PHE A 42 12.03 3.73 -2.76
CA PHE A 42 11.47 5.08 -2.86
C PHE A 42 10.21 5.14 -3.73
N GLN A 43 10.02 4.18 -4.64
CA GLN A 43 8.80 4.09 -5.45
C GLN A 43 7.56 3.77 -4.61
N LYS A 44 7.75 3.23 -3.39
CA LYS A 44 6.67 2.93 -2.44
C LYS A 44 6.34 4.09 -1.51
N ILE A 45 7.14 5.15 -1.53
CA ILE A 45 6.87 6.41 -0.83
C ILE A 45 6.05 7.30 -1.77
N ALA A 46 4.91 7.81 -1.27
CA ALA A 46 4.09 8.77 -2.00
C ALA A 46 4.91 10.01 -2.39
N ASP A 47 4.53 10.72 -3.45
CA ASP A 47 5.31 11.86 -3.93
C ASP A 47 5.40 13.00 -2.90
N ASN A 48 4.39 13.16 -2.05
CA ASN A 48 4.39 14.06 -0.90
C ASN A 48 4.74 13.36 0.43
N GLY A 49 5.32 12.16 0.36
CA GLY A 49 5.69 11.35 1.52
C GLY A 49 6.82 12.00 2.33
N ILE A 50 6.72 11.88 3.65
CA ILE A 50 7.74 12.32 4.61
C ILE A 50 8.37 11.08 5.23
N TYR A 51 9.67 10.92 5.07
CA TYR A 51 10.48 9.98 5.82
C TYR A 51 10.76 10.54 7.22
N LEU A 52 10.57 9.71 8.23
CA LEU A 52 10.92 9.99 9.62
C LEU A 52 11.93 8.96 10.08
N GLY A 53 13.15 9.41 10.32
CA GLY A 53 14.20 8.59 10.92
C GLY A 53 14.06 8.50 12.43
N THR A 54 15.11 7.99 13.06
CA THR A 54 15.16 7.81 14.51
C THR A 54 15.69 9.05 15.23
N ASP A 55 16.52 9.85 14.55
CA ASP A 55 16.94 11.14 15.08
C ASP A 55 15.88 12.23 14.79
N LYS A 56 15.73 13.17 15.72
CA LYS A 56 14.72 14.24 15.64
C LYS A 56 14.87 15.15 14.42
N THR A 57 16.06 15.21 13.83
CA THR A 57 16.38 16.02 12.65
C THR A 57 16.18 15.25 11.35
N GLU A 58 16.00 13.93 11.41
CA GLU A 58 15.71 13.06 10.27
C GLU A 58 14.23 13.15 9.87
N ARG A 59 13.86 14.30 9.33
CA ARG A 59 12.56 14.54 8.72
C ARG A 59 12.77 15.04 7.30
N TRP A 60 12.56 14.16 6.33
CA TRP A 60 12.85 14.44 4.93
C TRP A 60 11.62 14.23 4.07
N THR A 61 11.43 15.08 3.08
CA THR A 61 10.63 14.72 1.91
C THR A 61 11.28 13.55 1.16
N LYS A 62 10.49 12.83 0.35
CA LYS A 62 11.02 11.77 -0.53
C LYS A 62 12.23 12.22 -1.35
N GLU A 63 12.18 13.44 -1.88
CA GLU A 63 13.26 14.01 -2.71
C GLU A 63 14.50 14.36 -1.87
N GLU A 64 14.32 14.99 -0.70
CA GLU A 64 15.43 15.26 0.22
C GLU A 64 16.13 13.97 0.67
N PHE A 65 15.35 12.91 0.99
CA PHE A 65 15.94 11.65 1.42
C PHE A 65 16.65 10.90 0.28
N TRP A 66 16.14 11.01 -0.95
CA TRP A 66 16.80 10.41 -2.12
C TRP A 66 18.21 10.98 -2.38
N GLN A 67 18.44 12.24 -2.01
CA GLN A 67 19.70 12.94 -2.25
C GLN A 67 20.72 12.80 -1.11
N PHE A 68 20.31 12.25 0.04
CA PHE A 68 21.17 12.06 1.22
C PHE A 68 22.03 10.79 1.09
#